data_AF-A0A3B3V594-F1
#
_entry.id   AF-A0A3B3V594-F1
#
_cell.length_a   1.000
_cell.length_b   1.000
_cell.length_c   1.000
_cell.angle_alpha   90.00
_cell.angle_beta   90.00
_cell.angle_gamma   90.00
#
_symmetry.space_group_name_H-M   'P 1'
#
loop_
_entity.id
_entity.type
_entity.pdbx_description
1 polymer ?
#
loop_
_entity_poly.entity_id
_entity_poly.type
_entity_poly.pdbx_seq_one_letter_code
_entity_poly.pdbx_strand_id
1 'polypeptide(L)'
;MGFAAKAMKAAHENMDIDKVDDLMADITEQQELAQEISDVISRPVGFGEDYDEDELMAELEELEQEELDKNLLEIEGTEDVSLPSVPSTSLPSQPGETSCSDLPAFALDALPHL
;
A
#
# COMPACT_ATOMS: atom_id res chain seq x y z
N MET A 1 -6.53 39.80 52.25
CA MET A 1 -7.20 38.62 51.64
C MET A 1 -8.66 38.95 51.40
N GLY A 2 -9.04 39.34 50.18
CA GLY A 2 -10.43 39.73 49.89
C GLY A 2 -10.67 40.10 48.43
N PHE A 3 -9.61 40.49 47.72
CA PHE A 3 -9.67 40.74 46.28
C PHE A 3 -10.00 39.49 45.46
N ALA A 4 -9.45 38.33 45.79
CA ALA A 4 -9.79 37.08 45.09
C ALA A 4 -11.27 36.70 45.26
N ALA A 5 -11.81 36.79 46.47
CA ALA A 5 -13.22 36.52 46.73
C ALA A 5 -14.15 37.56 46.07
N LYS A 6 -13.74 38.83 46.02
CA LYS A 6 -14.50 39.90 45.36
C LYS A 6 -14.46 39.78 43.83
N ALA A 7 -13.33 39.36 43.26
CA ALA A 7 -13.19 39.10 41.83
C ALA A 7 -14.00 37.85 41.41
N MET A 8 -13.94 36.79 42.20
CA MET A 8 -14.78 35.59 42.00
C MET A 8 -16.27 35.93 42.11
N LYS A 9 -16.65 36.73 43.12
CA LYS A 9 -18.04 37.19 43.26
C LYS A 9 -18.48 38.07 42.09
N ALA A 10 -17.68 39.03 41.66
CA ALA A 10 -18.02 39.90 40.53
C ALA A 10 -18.09 39.15 39.19
N ALA A 11 -17.28 38.11 38.99
CA ALA A 11 -17.35 37.24 37.81
C ALA A 11 -18.63 36.40 37.81
N HIS A 12 -19.03 35.86 38.97
CA HIS A 12 -20.27 35.10 39.13
C HIS A 12 -21.53 35.97 39.19
N GLU A 13 -21.44 37.23 39.61
CA GLU A 13 -22.58 38.16 39.73
C GLU A 13 -23.04 38.68 38.36
N ASN A 14 -22.17 38.70 37.35
CA ASN A 14 -22.54 39.02 35.96
C ASN A 14 -22.94 37.78 35.13
N MET A 15 -22.63 36.58 35.62
CA MET A 15 -23.17 35.31 35.13
C MET A 15 -24.46 35.03 35.91
N ASP A 16 -25.49 35.86 35.70
CA ASP A 16 -26.82 35.65 36.28
C ASP A 16 -27.23 34.19 36.06
N ILE A 17 -27.71 33.51 37.11
CA ILE A 17 -28.18 32.12 37.04
C ILE A 17 -29.24 31.97 35.95
N ASP A 18 -30.04 33.00 35.72
CA ASP A 18 -31.05 33.07 34.65
C ASP A 18 -30.44 32.96 33.24
N LYS A 19 -29.20 33.40 33.04
CA LYS A 19 -28.48 33.31 31.76
C LYS A 19 -27.77 31.97 31.57
N VAL A 20 -27.66 31.16 32.63
CA VAL A 20 -27.05 29.82 32.52
C VAL A 20 -27.96 28.89 31.75
N ASP A 21 -29.29 29.00 31.94
CA ASP A 21 -30.26 28.21 31.18
C ASP A 21 -30.22 28.55 29.69
N ASP A 22 -30.17 29.84 29.34
CA ASP A 22 -29.99 30.32 27.97
C ASP A 22 -28.65 29.84 27.38
N LEU A 23 -27.55 29.95 28.14
CA LEU A 23 -26.24 29.48 27.71
C LEU A 23 -26.21 27.95 27.52
N MET A 24 -26.89 27.18 28.37
CA MET A 24 -27.00 25.73 28.22
C MET A 24 -27.81 25.37 26.97
N ALA A 25 -28.85 26.14 26.63
CA ALA A 25 -29.55 26.00 25.37
C ALA A 25 -28.63 26.30 24.17
N ASP A 26 -27.92 27.43 24.19
CA ASP A 26 -26.97 27.82 23.13
C ASP A 26 -25.82 26.82 22.95
N ILE A 27 -25.33 26.23 24.05
CA ILE A 27 -24.28 25.19 24.03
C ILE A 27 -24.81 23.90 23.40
N THR A 28 -26.07 23.55 23.65
CA THR A 28 -26.67 22.34 23.08
C THR A 28 -26.91 22.52 21.58
N GLU A 29 -27.44 23.67 21.17
CA GLU A 29 -27.62 24.03 19.76
C GLU A 29 -26.28 24.06 19.00
N GLN A 30 -25.22 24.62 19.60
CA GLN A 30 -23.89 24.63 18.98
C GLN A 30 -23.25 23.24 18.89
N GLN A 31 -23.51 22.35 19.86
CA GLN A 31 -23.06 20.96 19.77
C GLN A 31 -23.76 20.23 18.62
N GLU A 32 -25.06 20.45 18.46
CA GLU A 32 -25.84 19.89 17.34
C GLU A 32 -25.35 20.42 15.99
N LEU A 33 -25.14 21.74 15.87
CA LEU A 33 -24.59 22.37 14.67
C LEU A 33 -23.18 21.87 14.34
N ALA A 34 -22.31 21.72 15.35
CA ALA A 34 -20.96 21.21 15.15
C ALA A 34 -20.99 19.74 14.68
N GLN A 35 -21.90 18.94 15.21
CA GLN A 35 -22.11 17.56 14.79
C GLN A 35 -22.63 17.50 13.34
N GLU A 36 -23.58 18.36 12.98
CA GLU A 36 -24.11 18.46 11.61
C GLU A 36 -23.01 18.85 10.61
N ILE A 37 -22.19 19.87 10.93
CA ILE A 37 -21.06 20.28 10.08
C ILE A 37 -20.03 19.16 9.96
N SER A 38 -19.72 18.49 11.08
CA SER A 38 -18.80 17.36 11.11
C SER A 38 -19.31 16.23 10.21
N ASP A 39 -20.59 15.89 10.30
CA ASP A 39 -21.19 14.81 9.51
C ASP A 39 -21.24 15.18 8.02
N VAL A 40 -21.54 16.42 7.67
CA VAL A 40 -21.57 16.90 6.27
C VAL A 40 -20.16 16.96 5.64
N ILE A 41 -19.14 17.36 6.40
CA ILE A 41 -17.75 17.42 5.90
C ILE A 41 -17.12 16.02 5.88
N SER A 42 -17.39 15.19 6.88
CA SER A 42 -16.85 13.82 6.98
C SER A 42 -17.52 12.85 6.02
N ARG A 43 -18.75 13.16 5.58
CA ARG A 43 -19.44 12.45 4.52
C ARG A 43 -19.60 13.40 3.33
N PRO A 44 -18.51 13.71 2.60
CA PRO A 44 -18.66 14.43 1.36
C PRO A 44 -19.66 13.66 0.50
N VAL A 45 -20.79 14.31 0.22
CA VAL A 45 -21.88 13.75 -0.57
C VAL A 45 -21.29 13.34 -1.91
N GLY A 46 -21.16 12.03 -2.15
CA GLY A 46 -20.54 11.47 -3.36
C GLY A 46 -19.31 10.57 -3.13
N PHE A 47 -18.75 10.47 -1.93
CA PHE A 47 -17.58 9.60 -1.67
C PHE A 47 -17.89 8.10 -1.50
N GLY A 48 -19.15 7.70 -1.53
CA GLY A 48 -19.56 6.31 -1.23
C GLY A 48 -20.37 5.58 -2.30
N GLU A 49 -20.79 6.24 -3.38
CA GLU A 49 -21.63 5.62 -4.43
C GLU A 49 -21.00 5.70 -5.83
N ASP A 50 -19.92 6.46 -6.03
CA ASP A 50 -19.30 6.70 -7.34
C ASP A 50 -17.83 6.22 -7.45
N TYR A 51 -17.28 5.58 -6.40
CA TYR A 51 -15.94 5.00 -6.44
C TYR A 51 -16.05 3.48 -6.60
N ASP A 52 -15.58 2.96 -7.72
CA ASP A 52 -15.45 1.51 -7.92
C ASP A 52 -14.31 0.99 -7.02
N GLU A 53 -14.66 0.25 -5.96
CA GLU A 53 -13.70 -0.27 -4.98
C GLU A 53 -12.61 -1.14 -5.65
N ASP A 54 -12.97 -1.87 -6.72
CA ASP A 54 -12.04 -2.68 -7.50
C ASP A 54 -11.01 -1.83 -8.28
N GLU A 55 -11.42 -0.66 -8.82
CA GLU A 55 -10.51 0.28 -9.49
C GLU A 55 -9.54 0.89 -8.49
N LEU A 56 -10.03 1.28 -7.31
CA LEU A 56 -9.20 1.85 -6.25
C LEU A 56 -8.20 0.84 -5.68
N MET A 57 -8.60 -0.43 -5.51
CA MET A 57 -7.68 -1.49 -5.07
C MET A 57 -6.57 -1.72 -6.09
N ALA A 58 -6.89 -1.71 -7.39
CA ALA A 58 -5.88 -1.85 -8.44
C ALA A 58 -4.86 -0.69 -8.44
N GLU A 59 -5.32 0.56 -8.26
CA GLU A 59 -4.44 1.73 -8.16
C GLU A 59 -3.52 1.64 -6.92
N LEU A 60 -4.04 1.17 -5.78
CA LEU A 60 -3.25 1.00 -4.55
C LEU A 60 -2.19 -0.09 -4.69
N GLU A 61 -2.50 -1.22 -5.35
CA GLU A 61 -1.53 -2.28 -5.63
C GLU A 61 -0.40 -1.80 -6.55
N GLU A 62 -0.72 -0.97 -7.56
CA GLU A 62 0.28 -0.35 -8.44
C GLU A 62 1.21 0.58 -7.64
N LEU A 63 0.67 1.44 -6.78
CA LEU A 63 1.43 2.32 -5.90
C LEU A 63 2.36 1.57 -4.93
N GLU A 64 1.90 0.46 -4.35
CA GLU A 64 2.73 -0.38 -3.48
C GLU A 64 3.90 -1.00 -4.25
N GLN A 65 3.65 -1.50 -5.46
CA GLN A 65 4.70 -2.06 -6.30
C GLN A 65 5.73 -1.01 -6.72
N GLU A 66 5.31 0.20 -7.09
CA GLU A 66 6.21 1.31 -7.40
C GLU A 66 7.10 1.69 -6.20
N GLU A 67 6.52 1.72 -4.99
CA GLU A 67 7.29 1.98 -3.77
C GLU A 67 8.29 0.86 -3.47
N LEU A 68 7.90 -0.41 -3.64
CA LEU A 68 8.80 -1.55 -3.47
C LEU A 68 9.95 -1.53 -4.49
N ASP A 69 9.66 -1.25 -5.75
CA ASP A 69 10.67 -1.14 -6.81
C ASP A 69 11.64 0.00 -6.51
N LYS A 70 11.14 1.15 -6.05
CA LYS A 70 11.98 2.28 -5.64
C LYS A 70 12.86 1.93 -4.44
N ASN A 71 12.31 1.29 -3.41
CA ASN A 71 13.09 0.83 -2.25
C ASN A 71 14.14 -0.21 -2.68
N LEU A 72 13.80 -1.11 -3.60
CA LEU A 72 14.75 -2.08 -4.15
C LEU A 72 15.85 -1.40 -4.96
N LEU A 73 15.53 -0.41 -5.78
CA LEU A 73 16.50 0.38 -6.54
C LEU A 73 17.39 1.23 -5.61
N GLU A 74 16.87 1.71 -4.49
CA GLU A 74 17.64 2.41 -3.46
C GLU A 74 18.59 1.45 -2.72
N ILE A 75 18.19 0.19 -2.53
CA ILE A 75 19.06 -0.89 -2.00
C ILE A 75 20.07 -1.36 -3.06
N GLU A 76 19.69 -1.41 -4.34
CA GLU A 76 20.54 -1.75 -5.49
C GLU A 76 21.49 -0.59 -5.88
N GLY A 77 21.21 0.63 -5.42
CA GLY A 77 21.97 1.87 -5.65
C GLY A 77 23.39 1.91 -5.07
N THR A 78 23.90 0.80 -4.54
CA THR A 78 25.35 0.59 -4.38
C THR A 78 25.89 -0.19 -5.56
N GLU A 79 25.94 0.45 -6.73
CA GLU A 79 26.49 -0.11 -7.99
C GLU A 79 28.02 -0.29 -8.00
N ASP A 80 28.62 -0.68 -6.86
CA ASP A 80 30.05 -1.01 -6.80
C ASP A 80 30.31 -2.27 -5.94
N VAL A 81 29.35 -3.20 -5.91
CA VAL A 81 29.62 -4.54 -5.37
C VAL A 81 30.30 -5.35 -6.46
N SER A 82 31.62 -5.50 -6.34
CA SER A 82 32.39 -6.44 -7.15
C SER A 82 31.80 -7.85 -7.03
N LEU A 83 31.07 -8.28 -8.07
CA LEU A 83 30.51 -9.62 -8.11
C LEU A 83 31.63 -10.66 -8.06
N PRO A 84 31.46 -11.76 -7.30
CA PRO A 84 32.46 -12.81 -7.24
C PRO A 84 32.65 -13.43 -8.63
N SER A 85 33.90 -13.60 -9.04
CA SER A 85 34.24 -14.22 -10.33
C SER A 85 33.68 -15.64 -10.39
N VAL A 86 32.86 -15.91 -11.40
CA VAL A 86 32.35 -17.27 -11.66
C VAL A 86 33.51 -18.17 -12.09
N PRO A 87 33.62 -19.40 -11.53
CA PRO A 87 34.69 -20.31 -11.88
C PRO A 87 34.58 -20.72 -13.36
N SER A 88 35.57 -20.31 -14.16
CA SER A 88 35.66 -20.62 -15.60
C SER A 88 36.28 -22.00 -15.84
N THR A 89 35.78 -23.03 -15.16
CA THR A 89 36.23 -24.41 -15.42
C THR A 89 35.41 -24.97 -16.57
N SER A 90 36.04 -25.16 -17.74
CA SER A 90 35.38 -25.86 -18.84
C SER A 90 34.98 -27.26 -18.37
N LEU A 91 33.70 -27.60 -18.56
CA LEU A 91 33.21 -28.95 -18.30
C LEU A 91 34.06 -29.96 -19.09
N PRO A 92 34.43 -31.12 -18.51
CA PRO A 92 35.21 -32.10 -19.22
C PRO A 92 34.46 -32.56 -20.47
N SER A 93 35.02 -32.30 -21.65
CA SER A 93 34.49 -32.80 -22.91
C SER A 93 34.49 -34.32 -22.87
N GLN A 94 33.30 -34.90 -23.04
CA GLN A 94 33.11 -36.34 -23.15
C GLN A 94 34.00 -36.90 -24.29
N PRO A 95 34.69 -38.04 -24.10
CA PRO A 95 35.53 -38.63 -25.13
C PRO A 95 34.70 -38.99 -26.36
N GLY A 96 35.18 -38.57 -27.54
CA GLY A 96 34.39 -38.53 -28.77
C GLY A 96 33.79 -39.87 -29.22
N GLU A 97 32.54 -39.79 -29.69
CA GLU A 97 32.00 -40.76 -30.64
C GLU A 97 32.28 -40.27 -32.05
N THR A 98 33.03 -41.08 -32.77
CA THR A 98 33.26 -40.92 -34.21
C THR A 98 31.96 -41.29 -34.93
N SER A 99 31.17 -40.30 -35.37
CA SER A 99 30.14 -40.55 -36.38
C SER A 99 30.81 -40.56 -37.76
N CYS A 100 31.52 -41.65 -38.07
CA CYS A 100 31.82 -42.01 -39.44
C CYS A 100 30.55 -42.69 -40.01
N SER A 101 29.61 -41.89 -40.49
CA SER A 101 28.48 -42.40 -41.27
C SER A 101 28.95 -42.66 -42.70
N ASP A 102 29.60 -43.81 -42.89
CA ASP A 102 29.95 -44.33 -44.20
C ASP A 102 29.77 -45.85 -44.23
N LEU A 103 29.12 -46.33 -45.30
CA LEU A 103 28.99 -47.72 -45.79
C LEU A 103 27.73 -48.54 -45.36
N PRO A 104 27.27 -49.52 -46.19
CA PRO A 104 26.12 -49.32 -47.06
C PRO A 104 25.00 -50.36 -46.83
N ALA A 105 23.88 -50.11 -47.51
CA ALA A 105 22.71 -50.99 -47.62
C ALA A 105 23.05 -52.48 -47.76
N PHE A 106 22.57 -53.31 -46.83
CA PHE A 106 22.45 -54.75 -47.05
C PHE A 106 21.23 -55.33 -46.31
N ALA A 107 20.30 -55.82 -47.12
CA ALA A 107 19.30 -56.86 -46.84
C ALA A 107 18.24 -56.62 -45.76
N LEU A 108 17.09 -56.09 -46.22
CA LEU A 108 15.78 -56.48 -45.72
C LEU A 108 15.57 -57.97 -46.09
N ASP A 109 15.82 -58.88 -45.16
CA ASP A 109 15.41 -60.29 -45.30
C ASP A 109 14.35 -60.63 -44.27
N ALA A 110 13.22 -61.10 -44.81
CA ALA A 110 12.20 -61.98 -44.25
C ALA A 110 11.68 -61.76 -42.82
N LEU A 111 10.38 -61.43 -42.72
CA LEU A 111 9.47 -62.31 -42.00
C LEU A 111 8.02 -62.18 -42.55
N PRO A 112 7.27 -63.29 -42.71
CA PRO A 112 6.02 -63.33 -43.46
C PRO A 112 4.80 -63.11 -42.56
N HIS A 113 3.80 -62.37 -43.03
CA HIS A 113 2.40 -62.70 -42.73
C HIS A 113 1.39 -61.99 -43.64
N LEU A 114 0.56 -62.83 -44.29
CA LEU A 114 -0.63 -62.58 -45.12
C LEU A 114 -0.42 -62.03 -46.55
#